data_AF-A0A074RHK4-F1
#
_entry.id   AF-A0A074RHK4-F1
#
_cell.length_a   1.000
_cell.length_b   1.000
_cell.length_c   1.000
_cell.angle_alpha   90.00
_cell.angle_beta   90.00
_cell.angle_gamma   90.00
#
_symmetry.space_group_name_H-M   'P 1'
#
loop_
_entity.id
_entity.type
_entity.pdbx_description
1 polymer ?
#
loop_
_entity_poly.entity_id
_entity_poly.type
_entity_poly.pdbx_seq_one_letter_code
_entity_poly.pdbx_strand_id
1 'polypeptide(L)'
;MRVATRDDSLSKTPTLLEFLKIMHDACVAQRNLHRRGILHRDINDRNIMMAPKDNGQYYEGCVDRYDDVKYVNQVLDPKQSPKPACLVIDLGHSADIHHLSKVSAANKKSINIAERKGTPKFISRSVSKCELLYILHWVKMPKLDGRPHKLYTSCTESMYEAYNKAVDEGSQSSSEPAATRFTHQLFHDAESTFWVISWFLARSAPNDYEKENKLNPKLTRFIKGMEAHYPSNETIDPRADFSATLEAWKQILHPRLVDVAPMLSEMHEYILPEWGYRPELNTEYPEHAHEALMRLLLREIVRIEDDKTKDVVFAPLGTRNLLG
;
A
#
# COMPACT_ATOMS: atom_id res chain seq x y z
N MET A 1 22.26 -9.86 -13.65
CA MET A 1 21.90 -8.82 -12.66
C MET A 1 22.43 -9.29 -11.30
N ARG A 2 23.56 -8.76 -10.83
CA ARG A 2 24.04 -9.05 -9.47
C ARG A 2 23.18 -8.22 -8.52
N VAL A 3 22.14 -8.83 -7.95
CA VAL A 3 21.47 -8.26 -6.79
C VAL A 3 22.47 -8.39 -5.66
N ALA A 4 23.22 -7.32 -5.41
CA ALA A 4 23.99 -7.19 -4.19
C ALA A 4 22.97 -7.26 -3.04
N THR A 5 22.96 -8.37 -2.32
CA THR A 5 22.24 -8.55 -1.07
C THR A 5 22.88 -7.65 -0.01
N ARG A 6 22.70 -6.33 -0.14
CA ARG A 6 22.80 -5.43 1.01
C ARG A 6 21.52 -5.61 1.81
N ASP A 7 21.69 -5.73 3.12
CA ASP A 7 20.62 -5.99 4.08
C ASP A 7 19.85 -4.67 4.35
N ASP A 8 19.20 -4.14 3.30
CA ASP A 8 18.43 -2.88 3.27
C ASP A 8 16.93 -3.17 3.47
N SER A 9 16.61 -4.11 4.38
CA SER A 9 15.25 -4.51 4.73
C SER A 9 14.41 -3.34 5.27
N LEU A 10 13.12 -3.31 4.95
CA LEU A 10 12.15 -2.35 5.50
C LEU A 10 12.18 -2.29 7.03
N SER A 11 12.46 -3.42 7.69
CA SER A 11 12.57 -3.51 9.16
C SER A 11 13.67 -2.64 9.77
N LYS A 12 14.62 -2.15 8.96
CA LYS A 12 15.73 -1.30 9.40
C LYS A 12 15.50 0.19 9.16
N THR A 13 14.29 0.56 8.73
CA THR A 13 13.97 1.96 8.50
C THR A 13 14.14 2.74 9.81
N PRO A 14 14.90 3.85 9.83
CA PRO A 14 15.30 4.49 11.07
C PRO A 14 14.23 5.42 11.66
N THR A 15 13.40 6.06 10.83
CA THR A 15 12.39 7.01 11.28
C THR A 15 11.06 6.82 10.59
N LEU A 16 10.00 7.34 11.20
CA LEU A 16 8.66 7.38 10.62
C LEU A 16 8.65 8.10 9.28
N LEU A 17 9.33 9.24 9.15
CA LEU A 17 9.40 9.99 7.90
C LEU A 17 10.04 9.18 6.77
N GLU A 18 11.16 8.50 7.04
CA GLU A 18 11.80 7.65 6.04
C GLU A 18 10.87 6.49 5.62
N PHE A 19 10.19 5.87 6.58
CA PHE A 19 9.23 4.79 6.32
C PHE A 19 8.07 5.23 5.43
N LEU A 20 7.46 6.38 5.72
CA LEU A 20 6.34 6.87 4.92
C LEU A 20 6.78 7.23 3.49
N LYS A 21 7.99 7.79 3.32
CA LYS A 21 8.59 8.05 2.00
C LYS A 21 8.81 6.75 1.21
N ILE A 22 9.32 5.71 1.86
CA ILE A 22 9.48 4.37 1.27
C ILE A 22 8.12 3.82 0.81
N MET A 23 7.10 3.87 1.66
CA MET A 23 5.79 3.32 1.33
C MET A 23 5.04 4.13 0.27
N HIS A 24 5.26 5.44 0.20
CA HIS A 24 4.77 6.28 -0.89
C HIS A 24 5.37 5.83 -2.22
N ASP A 25 6.69 5.66 -2.26
CA ASP A 25 7.39 5.26 -3.48
C ASP A 25 7.14 3.79 -3.85
N ALA A 26 6.76 2.94 -2.90
CA ALA A 26 6.29 1.59 -3.19
C ALA A 26 4.98 1.62 -4.00
N CYS A 27 4.06 2.55 -3.68
CA CYS A 27 2.87 2.77 -4.51
C CYS A 27 3.23 3.29 -5.92
N VAL A 28 4.18 4.22 -6.00
CA VAL A 28 4.67 4.75 -7.29
C VAL A 28 5.26 3.64 -8.15
N ALA A 29 6.11 2.78 -7.57
CA ALA A 29 6.73 1.65 -8.25
C ALA A 29 5.68 0.66 -8.79
N GLN A 30 4.66 0.34 -7.99
CA GLN A 30 3.55 -0.52 -8.42
C GLN A 30 2.76 0.08 -9.58
N ARG A 31 2.47 1.39 -9.56
CA ARG A 31 1.81 2.09 -10.68
C ARG A 31 2.67 2.03 -11.95
N ASN A 32 3.97 2.30 -11.85
CA ASN A 32 4.89 2.22 -12.99
C ASN A 32 5.03 0.79 -13.53
N LEU A 33 5.02 -0.25 -12.68
CA LEU A 33 4.95 -1.65 -13.12
C LEU A 33 3.64 -1.93 -13.88
N HIS A 34 2.52 -1.49 -13.34
CA HIS A 34 1.20 -1.70 -13.96
C HIS A 34 1.07 -1.00 -15.32
N ARG A 35 1.59 0.23 -15.47
CA ARG A 35 1.65 0.94 -16.76
C ARG A 35 2.47 0.20 -17.82
N ARG A 36 3.37 -0.69 -17.40
CA ARG A 36 4.12 -1.60 -18.27
C ARG A 36 3.45 -2.98 -18.44
N GLY A 37 2.22 -3.13 -17.94
CA GLY A 37 1.44 -4.36 -18.00
C GLY A 37 1.82 -5.39 -16.94
N ILE A 38 2.54 -5.02 -15.88
CA ILE A 38 2.99 -5.96 -14.85
C ILE A 38 2.17 -5.76 -13.58
N LEU A 39 1.53 -6.83 -13.10
CA LEU A 39 0.90 -6.90 -11.78
C LEU A 39 1.80 -7.70 -10.84
N HIS A 40 2.10 -7.20 -9.64
CA HIS A 40 3.09 -7.83 -8.76
C HIS A 40 2.53 -9.07 -8.06
N ARG A 41 1.32 -8.97 -7.49
CA ARG A 41 0.57 -10.04 -6.82
C ARG A 41 1.20 -10.66 -5.56
N ASP A 42 2.29 -10.10 -5.05
CA ASP A 42 2.93 -10.54 -3.81
C ASP A 42 3.70 -9.41 -3.14
N ILE A 43 3.00 -8.30 -2.89
CA ILE A 43 3.55 -7.20 -2.09
C ILE A 43 3.59 -7.63 -0.62
N ASN A 44 4.78 -7.56 -0.01
CA ASN A 44 5.02 -7.91 1.38
C ASN A 44 6.22 -7.14 1.95
N ASP A 45 6.48 -7.29 3.26
CA ASP A 45 7.55 -6.59 3.99
C ASP A 45 8.98 -7.02 3.62
N ARG A 46 9.15 -8.07 2.80
CA ARG A 46 10.44 -8.52 2.26
C ARG A 46 10.65 -8.10 0.80
N ASN A 47 9.56 -7.89 0.07
CA ASN A 47 9.59 -7.48 -1.33
C ASN A 47 9.64 -5.96 -1.52
N ILE A 48 9.50 -5.19 -0.43
CA ILE A 48 9.77 -3.75 -0.38
C ILE A 48 11.07 -3.53 0.39
N MET A 49 12.10 -3.02 -0.28
CA MET A 49 13.40 -2.72 0.29
C MET A 49 13.66 -1.21 0.30
N MET A 50 14.52 -0.74 1.20
CA MET A 50 15.01 0.63 1.18
C MET A 50 15.95 0.82 -0.02
N ALA A 51 15.89 1.99 -0.67
CA ALA A 51 16.84 2.31 -1.71
C ALA A 51 18.25 2.51 -1.12
N PRO A 52 19.32 1.98 -1.77
CA PRO A 52 20.68 2.14 -1.28
C PRO A 52 21.10 3.61 -1.23
N LYS A 53 21.51 4.12 -0.05
CA LYS A 53 21.87 5.54 0.14
C LYS A 53 23.18 5.95 -0.60
N ASP A 54 24.11 5.01 -0.78
CA ASP A 54 25.49 5.31 -1.22
C ASP A 54 25.80 4.93 -2.68
N ASN A 55 24.83 4.47 -3.45
CA ASN A 55 25.11 3.95 -4.79
C ASN A 55 24.51 4.84 -5.88
N GLY A 56 25.25 5.84 -6.35
CA GLY A 56 24.84 6.71 -7.47
C GLY A 56 24.40 5.92 -8.72
N GLN A 57 25.04 4.78 -8.98
CA GLN A 57 24.70 3.89 -10.10
C GLN A 57 23.29 3.30 -10.01
N TYR A 58 22.72 3.19 -8.81
CA TYR A 58 21.32 2.76 -8.65
C TYR A 58 20.36 3.77 -9.28
N TYR A 59 20.67 5.06 -9.16
CA TYR A 59 19.81 6.13 -9.65
C TYR A 59 20.07 6.51 -11.11
N GLU A 60 21.21 6.12 -11.69
CA GLU A 60 21.53 6.38 -13.12
C GLU A 60 20.43 5.87 -14.07
N GLY A 61 19.79 4.73 -13.74
CA GLY A 61 18.67 4.18 -14.51
C GLY A 61 17.35 4.94 -14.38
N CYS A 62 17.23 5.83 -13.38
CA CYS A 62 16.02 6.60 -13.09
C CYS A 62 16.00 8.00 -13.74
N VAL A 63 17.17 8.54 -14.14
CA VAL A 63 17.32 9.95 -14.55
C VAL A 63 16.71 10.25 -15.93
N ASP A 64 16.68 9.28 -16.85
CA ASP A 64 16.27 9.53 -18.25
C ASP A 64 15.12 8.64 -18.78
N ARG A 65 14.37 7.96 -17.90
CA ARG A 65 13.53 6.82 -18.34
C ARG A 65 12.22 6.59 -17.57
N TYR A 66 11.14 6.48 -18.35
CA TYR A 66 9.94 5.62 -18.20
C TYR A 66 9.03 5.74 -16.97
N ASP A 67 9.28 6.61 -15.99
CA ASP A 67 8.41 6.75 -14.82
C ASP A 67 7.44 7.91 -15.00
N ASP A 68 6.23 7.56 -15.43
CA ASP A 68 5.13 8.51 -15.66
C ASP A 68 4.51 9.01 -14.34
N VAL A 69 4.80 8.33 -13.22
CA VAL A 69 4.37 8.71 -11.87
C VAL A 69 5.56 9.24 -11.08
N LYS A 70 5.40 10.41 -10.47
CA LYS A 70 6.46 11.10 -9.72
C LYS A 70 6.71 10.46 -8.36
N TYR A 71 7.98 10.23 -8.04
CA TYR A 71 8.41 9.82 -6.70
C TYR A 71 8.28 10.95 -5.68
N VAL A 72 8.22 10.60 -4.40
CA VAL A 72 7.99 11.55 -3.31
C VAL A 72 9.00 12.70 -3.31
N ASN A 73 10.27 12.42 -3.65
CA ASN A 73 11.29 13.46 -3.67
C ASN A 73 11.00 14.53 -4.74
N GLN A 74 10.40 14.13 -5.87
CA GLN A 74 9.99 15.04 -6.93
C GLN A 74 8.68 15.76 -6.61
N VAL A 75 7.78 15.11 -5.86
CA VAL A 75 6.54 15.76 -5.38
C VAL A 75 6.87 16.85 -4.36
N LEU A 76 7.82 16.59 -3.47
CA LEU A 76 8.27 17.56 -2.46
C LEU A 76 9.12 18.69 -3.07
N ASP A 77 9.89 18.39 -4.12
CA ASP A 77 10.69 19.35 -4.87
C ASP A 77 10.73 18.98 -6.37
N PRO A 78 9.90 19.63 -7.21
CA PRO A 78 9.79 19.33 -8.64
C PRO A 78 11.09 19.51 -9.44
N LYS A 79 12.10 20.18 -8.88
CA LYS A 79 13.39 20.39 -9.55
C LYS A 79 14.34 19.20 -9.38
N GLN A 80 14.03 18.26 -8.49
CA GLN A 80 14.88 17.09 -8.26
C GLN A 80 14.69 16.03 -9.35
N SER A 81 15.81 15.38 -9.68
CA SER A 81 15.79 14.14 -10.46
C SER A 81 15.08 13.03 -9.68
N PRO A 82 14.48 12.03 -10.36
CA PRO A 82 13.91 10.86 -9.71
C PRO A 82 14.91 10.20 -8.75
N LYS A 83 14.53 10.10 -7.46
CA LYS A 83 15.32 9.42 -6.44
C LYS A 83 14.39 8.58 -5.57
N PRO A 84 13.94 7.40 -6.06
CA PRO A 84 13.04 6.53 -5.30
C PRO A 84 13.63 6.19 -3.94
N ALA A 85 12.79 6.24 -2.91
CA ALA A 85 13.13 5.86 -1.54
C ALA A 85 13.14 4.33 -1.34
N CYS A 86 12.55 3.58 -2.28
CA CYS A 86 12.41 2.13 -2.17
C CYS A 86 12.79 1.37 -3.45
N LEU A 87 12.88 0.05 -3.28
CA LEU A 87 12.96 -0.96 -4.32
C LEU A 87 11.79 -1.94 -4.12
N VAL A 88 11.02 -2.20 -5.17
CA VAL A 88 10.05 -3.29 -5.20
C VAL A 88 10.66 -4.44 -6.01
N ILE A 89 10.86 -5.59 -5.38
CA ILE A 89 11.60 -6.74 -5.91
C ILE A 89 10.74 -8.00 -5.94
N ASP A 90 11.30 -9.09 -6.48
CA ASP A 90 10.66 -10.40 -6.57
C ASP A 90 9.37 -10.42 -7.40
N LEU A 91 9.57 -10.32 -8.71
CA LEU A 91 8.52 -10.50 -9.71
C LEU A 91 8.20 -11.98 -9.99
N GLY A 92 8.67 -12.93 -9.17
CA GLY A 92 8.43 -14.37 -9.39
C GLY A 92 6.96 -14.78 -9.34
N HIS A 93 6.13 -13.97 -8.66
CA HIS A 93 4.68 -14.12 -8.62
C HIS A 93 3.91 -13.12 -9.49
N SER A 94 4.61 -12.29 -10.27
CA SER A 94 3.98 -11.29 -11.13
C SER A 94 3.15 -11.90 -12.27
N ALA A 95 2.30 -11.09 -12.89
CA ALA A 95 1.58 -11.42 -14.12
C ALA A 95 1.79 -10.34 -15.19
N ASP A 96 1.96 -10.77 -16.43
CA ASP A 96 1.97 -9.89 -17.60
C ASP A 96 0.55 -9.76 -18.20
N ILE A 97 -0.11 -8.65 -17.90
CA ILE A 97 -1.45 -8.28 -18.33
C ILE A 97 -1.49 -7.94 -19.83
N HIS A 98 -0.41 -7.37 -20.38
CA HIS A 98 -0.34 -7.05 -21.81
C HIS A 98 -0.12 -8.29 -22.67
N HIS A 99 0.57 -9.30 -22.16
CA HIS A 99 0.66 -10.59 -22.83
C HIS A 99 -0.71 -11.26 -22.91
N LEU A 100 -1.50 -11.19 -21.83
CA LEU A 100 -2.85 -11.74 -21.73
C LEU A 100 -3.86 -11.14 -22.72
N SER A 101 -3.69 -9.87 -23.11
CA SER A 101 -4.53 -9.24 -24.14
C SER A 101 -4.15 -9.68 -25.57
N LYS A 102 -2.97 -10.28 -25.77
CA LYS A 102 -2.42 -10.68 -27.08
C LYS A 102 -2.45 -12.20 -27.34
N VAL A 103 -2.59 -13.04 -26.31
CA VAL A 103 -2.68 -14.51 -26.51
C VAL A 103 -4.09 -15.01 -26.80
N SER A 104 -4.17 -16.02 -27.67
CA SER A 104 -5.41 -16.73 -28.01
C SER A 104 -6.06 -17.39 -26.79
N ALA A 105 -7.38 -17.58 -26.82
CA ALA A 105 -8.15 -18.15 -25.70
C ALA A 105 -7.63 -19.52 -25.20
N ALA A 106 -6.98 -20.31 -26.07
CA ALA A 106 -6.35 -21.59 -25.70
C ALA A 106 -5.09 -21.40 -24.83
N ASN A 107 -4.33 -20.33 -25.05
CA ASN A 107 -3.10 -20.02 -24.30
C ASN A 107 -3.35 -19.17 -23.05
N LYS A 108 -4.52 -18.53 -22.91
CA LYS A 108 -4.93 -17.84 -21.66
C LYS A 108 -5.02 -18.79 -20.45
N LYS A 109 -5.09 -20.11 -20.66
CA LYS A 109 -5.11 -21.11 -19.58
C LYS A 109 -3.80 -21.18 -18.77
N SER A 110 -2.67 -20.70 -19.30
CA SER A 110 -1.37 -20.79 -18.60
C SER A 110 -1.10 -19.67 -17.59
N ILE A 111 -1.78 -18.52 -17.70
CA ILE A 111 -1.66 -17.39 -16.76
C ILE A 111 -3.01 -17.19 -16.07
N ASN A 112 -3.18 -17.85 -14.92
CA ASN A 112 -4.40 -17.72 -14.13
C ASN A 112 -4.29 -16.53 -13.17
N ILE A 113 -4.79 -15.35 -13.58
CA ILE A 113 -4.84 -14.17 -12.69
C ILE A 113 -5.82 -14.39 -11.51
N ALA A 114 -6.67 -15.42 -11.56
CA ALA A 114 -7.52 -15.80 -10.44
C ALA A 114 -6.79 -16.68 -9.40
N GLU A 115 -5.54 -17.08 -9.66
CA GLU A 115 -4.77 -17.86 -8.70
C GLU A 115 -4.46 -17.04 -7.45
N ARG A 116 -4.61 -17.68 -6.29
CA ARG A 116 -4.19 -17.15 -5.00
C ARG A 116 -2.67 -16.98 -4.96
N LYS A 117 -2.21 -15.77 -5.20
CA LYS A 117 -0.81 -15.35 -5.04
C LYS A 117 -0.74 -14.24 -4.00
N GLY A 118 0.28 -14.31 -3.17
CA GLY A 118 0.54 -13.35 -2.10
C GLY A 118 0.94 -14.02 -0.80
N THR A 119 1.75 -13.32 -0.03
CA THR A 119 2.15 -13.72 1.32
C THR A 119 0.93 -13.71 2.25
N PRO A 120 0.62 -14.81 2.97
CA PRO A 120 -0.57 -14.93 3.81
C PRO A 120 -0.94 -13.68 4.59
N LYS A 121 -0.01 -13.13 5.35
CA LYS A 121 -0.24 -11.93 6.17
C LYS A 121 -0.71 -10.69 5.39
N PHE A 122 -0.26 -10.53 4.16
CA PHE A 122 -0.37 -9.29 3.39
C PHE A 122 -1.29 -9.41 2.17
N ILE A 123 -1.54 -10.61 1.66
CA ILE A 123 -2.45 -10.84 0.51
C ILE A 123 -3.79 -10.13 0.71
N SER A 124 -4.38 -9.53 -0.32
CA SER A 124 -5.68 -8.86 -0.18
C SER A 124 -6.76 -9.85 0.28
N ARG A 125 -7.80 -9.35 0.97
CA ARG A 125 -8.86 -10.22 1.54
C ARG A 125 -9.61 -11.00 0.45
N SER A 126 -9.92 -10.37 -0.68
CA SER A 126 -10.61 -11.00 -1.81
C SER A 126 -9.73 -12.07 -2.50
N VAL A 127 -8.43 -11.80 -2.69
CA VAL A 127 -7.47 -12.79 -3.21
C VAL A 127 -7.26 -13.94 -2.22
N SER A 128 -7.26 -13.65 -0.92
CA SER A 128 -7.25 -14.67 0.13
C SER A 128 -8.40 -15.66 -0.04
N LYS A 129 -9.61 -15.15 -0.31
CA LYS A 129 -10.82 -15.95 -0.52
C LYS A 129 -10.99 -16.52 -1.93
N CYS A 130 -10.26 -15.99 -2.91
CA CYS A 130 -10.48 -16.25 -4.34
C CYS A 130 -11.91 -15.90 -4.80
N GLU A 131 -12.53 -14.90 -4.18
CA GLU A 131 -13.88 -14.46 -4.48
C GLU A 131 -14.01 -12.95 -4.24
N LEU A 132 -15.03 -12.34 -4.88
CA LEU A 132 -15.39 -10.95 -4.59
C LEU A 132 -16.07 -10.89 -3.22
N LEU A 133 -15.65 -9.96 -2.37
CA LEU A 133 -16.23 -9.79 -1.05
C LEU A 133 -17.49 -8.92 -1.11
N TYR A 134 -18.61 -9.41 -0.59
CA TYR A 134 -19.83 -8.61 -0.52
C TYR A 134 -19.77 -7.58 0.62
N ILE A 135 -19.06 -6.48 0.39
CA ILE A 135 -18.93 -5.35 1.32
C ILE A 135 -19.34 -4.07 0.59
N LEU A 136 -20.61 -3.69 0.76
CA LEU A 136 -21.14 -2.41 0.30
C LEU A 136 -20.71 -1.32 1.29
N HIS A 137 -19.52 -0.76 1.09
CA HIS A 137 -19.06 0.45 1.76
C HIS A 137 -18.84 1.54 0.72
N TRP A 138 -19.50 2.68 0.90
CA TRP A 138 -19.25 3.85 0.08
C TRP A 138 -18.15 4.68 0.71
N VAL A 139 -17.10 4.97 -0.05
CA VAL A 139 -15.96 5.78 0.39
C VAL A 139 -15.62 6.81 -0.67
N LYS A 140 -15.15 7.97 -0.22
CA LYS A 140 -14.71 9.05 -1.09
C LYS A 140 -13.21 8.99 -1.30
N MET A 141 -12.74 9.53 -2.40
CA MET A 141 -11.32 9.75 -2.64
C MET A 141 -10.76 10.70 -1.57
N PRO A 142 -9.69 10.33 -0.84
CA PRO A 142 -9.04 11.22 0.12
C PRO A 142 -8.63 12.54 -0.54
N LYS A 143 -9.01 13.64 0.11
CA LYS A 143 -8.68 15.00 -0.35
C LYS A 143 -7.44 15.49 0.37
N LEU A 144 -6.59 16.17 -0.39
CA LEU A 144 -5.49 16.96 0.15
C LEU A 144 -5.97 18.39 0.35
N ASP A 145 -5.45 19.03 1.38
CA ASP A 145 -5.58 20.46 1.64
C ASP A 145 -4.20 21.11 1.83
N GLY A 146 -4.16 22.43 2.00
CA GLY A 146 -2.96 23.17 2.38
C GLY A 146 -1.73 22.95 1.49
N ARG A 147 -0.56 22.74 2.13
CA ARG A 147 0.73 22.48 1.47
C ARG A 147 0.75 21.15 0.70
N PRO A 148 0.29 20.01 1.24
CA PRO A 148 0.22 18.75 0.49
C PRO A 148 -0.51 18.88 -0.84
N HIS A 149 -1.66 19.56 -0.86
CA HIS A 149 -2.43 19.79 -2.08
C HIS A 149 -1.62 20.56 -3.13
N LYS A 150 -1.03 21.69 -2.73
CA LYS A 150 -0.21 22.53 -3.63
C LYS A 150 0.97 21.76 -4.23
N LEU A 151 1.66 20.97 -3.42
CA LEU A 151 2.79 20.15 -3.88
C LEU A 151 2.32 19.12 -4.91
N TYR A 152 1.24 18.41 -4.61
CA TYR A 152 0.71 17.37 -5.47
C TYR A 152 0.19 17.90 -6.81
N THR A 153 -0.66 18.93 -6.79
CA THR A 153 -1.31 19.45 -8.00
C THR A 153 -0.37 20.24 -8.90
N SER A 154 0.75 20.76 -8.36
CA SER A 154 1.78 21.45 -9.18
C SER A 154 2.30 20.62 -10.35
N CYS A 155 2.21 19.29 -10.25
CA CYS A 155 2.66 18.36 -11.29
C CYS A 155 1.50 17.63 -12.01
N THR A 156 0.32 17.50 -11.39
CA THR A 156 -0.74 16.56 -11.84
C THR A 156 -2.18 17.03 -11.53
N GLU A 157 -2.48 18.32 -11.58
CA GLU A 157 -3.81 18.87 -11.23
C GLU A 157 -4.98 18.22 -11.97
N SER A 158 -4.88 18.02 -13.29
CA SER A 158 -5.95 17.40 -14.08
C SER A 158 -6.25 15.95 -13.66
N MET A 159 -5.22 15.19 -13.31
CA MET A 159 -5.37 13.82 -12.82
C MET A 159 -5.99 13.79 -11.42
N TYR A 160 -5.61 14.72 -10.55
CA TYR A 160 -6.14 14.80 -9.19
C TYR A 160 -7.67 14.92 -9.19
N GLU A 161 -8.21 15.82 -10.01
CA GLU A 161 -9.66 16.01 -10.14
C GLU A 161 -10.36 14.86 -10.89
N ALA A 162 -9.70 14.23 -11.86
CA ALA A 162 -10.25 13.08 -12.56
C ALA A 162 -10.53 11.90 -11.60
N TYR A 163 -9.58 11.58 -10.71
CA TYR A 163 -9.79 10.55 -9.68
C TYR A 163 -10.88 10.93 -8.68
N ASN A 164 -10.94 12.20 -8.26
CA ASN A 164 -11.99 12.70 -7.38
C ASN A 164 -13.36 12.44 -7.97
N LYS A 165 -13.55 12.85 -9.23
CA LYS A 165 -14.81 12.69 -9.94
C LYS A 165 -15.17 11.22 -10.13
N ALA A 166 -14.24 10.41 -10.62
CA ALA A 166 -14.48 8.99 -10.94
C ALA A 166 -14.92 8.17 -9.69
N VAL A 167 -14.31 8.46 -8.54
CA VAL A 167 -14.63 7.75 -7.29
C VAL A 167 -15.87 8.33 -6.61
N ASP A 168 -15.95 9.65 -6.48
CA ASP A 168 -16.99 10.32 -5.67
C ASP A 168 -18.35 10.43 -6.39
N GLU A 169 -18.36 10.49 -7.73
CA GLU A 169 -19.59 10.62 -8.52
C GLU A 169 -19.99 9.32 -9.22
N GLY A 170 -19.10 8.33 -9.27
CA GLY A 170 -19.37 7.10 -10.01
C GLY A 170 -20.48 6.28 -9.35
N SER A 171 -21.54 5.96 -10.11
CA SER A 171 -22.63 5.13 -9.62
C SER A 171 -22.16 3.68 -9.46
N GLN A 172 -22.54 3.05 -8.34
CA GLN A 172 -22.46 1.60 -8.24
C GLN A 172 -23.53 1.02 -9.16
N SER A 173 -23.14 0.17 -10.13
CA SER A 173 -24.11 -0.60 -10.89
C SER A 173 -24.93 -1.42 -9.90
N SER A 174 -26.26 -1.24 -9.89
CA SER A 174 -27.17 -1.96 -8.99
C SER A 174 -27.35 -3.44 -9.37
N SER A 175 -26.79 -3.86 -10.51
CA SER A 175 -26.75 -5.26 -10.89
C SER A 175 -25.60 -5.96 -10.18
N GLU A 176 -25.90 -7.13 -9.61
CA GLU A 176 -24.87 -8.14 -9.37
C GLU A 176 -24.05 -8.26 -10.66
N PRO A 177 -22.73 -8.06 -10.61
CA PRO A 177 -21.91 -8.13 -11.79
C PRO A 177 -22.08 -9.55 -12.34
N ALA A 178 -22.52 -9.64 -13.60
CA ALA A 178 -22.82 -10.90 -14.26
C ALA A 178 -21.65 -11.86 -14.09
N ALA A 179 -21.77 -12.82 -13.15
CA ALA A 179 -20.76 -13.78 -12.74
C ALA A 179 -19.32 -13.27 -13.03
N THR A 180 -18.93 -12.12 -12.47
CA THR A 180 -17.56 -11.62 -12.68
C THR A 180 -16.62 -12.63 -12.05
N ARG A 181 -15.94 -13.38 -12.91
CA ARG A 181 -14.91 -14.31 -12.49
C ARG A 181 -13.88 -13.51 -11.71
N PHE A 182 -13.68 -13.88 -10.46
CA PHE A 182 -12.66 -13.29 -9.60
C PHE A 182 -11.31 -13.25 -10.32
N THR A 183 -10.66 -12.09 -10.33
CA THR A 183 -9.32 -11.89 -10.89
C THR A 183 -8.55 -10.92 -10.01
N HIS A 184 -7.26 -11.16 -9.86
CA HIS A 184 -6.35 -10.21 -9.23
C HIS A 184 -6.29 -8.91 -10.06
N GLN A 185 -6.50 -7.76 -9.42
CA GLN A 185 -6.41 -6.43 -10.04
C GLN A 185 -5.47 -5.54 -9.24
N LEU A 186 -5.08 -4.38 -9.80
CA LEU A 186 -4.09 -3.50 -9.20
C LEU A 186 -4.46 -3.06 -7.76
N PHE A 187 -5.74 -2.82 -7.46
CA PHE A 187 -6.16 -2.42 -6.12
C PHE A 187 -5.88 -3.48 -5.03
N HIS A 188 -5.70 -4.76 -5.39
CA HIS A 188 -5.29 -5.80 -4.43
C HIS A 188 -3.82 -5.64 -4.00
N ASP A 189 -2.94 -5.18 -4.89
CA ASP A 189 -1.55 -4.84 -4.54
C ASP A 189 -1.53 -3.59 -3.62
N ALA A 190 -2.46 -2.65 -3.81
CA ALA A 190 -2.67 -1.51 -2.89
C ALA A 190 -3.15 -1.97 -1.50
N GLU A 191 -4.13 -2.87 -1.42
CA GLU A 191 -4.55 -3.46 -0.14
C GLU A 191 -3.39 -4.18 0.56
N SER A 192 -2.58 -4.92 -0.20
CA SER A 192 -1.39 -5.58 0.35
C SER A 192 -0.37 -4.58 0.90
N THR A 193 -0.18 -3.45 0.21
CA THR A 193 0.65 -2.33 0.68
C THR A 193 0.12 -1.77 1.99
N PHE A 194 -1.19 -1.55 2.11
CA PHE A 194 -1.82 -1.13 3.37
C PHE A 194 -1.55 -2.11 4.52
N TRP A 195 -1.64 -3.42 4.28
CA TRP A 195 -1.35 -4.42 5.30
C TRP A 195 0.12 -4.39 5.75
N VAL A 196 1.06 -4.11 4.83
CA VAL A 196 2.49 -3.89 5.17
C VAL A 196 2.64 -2.64 6.04
N ILE A 197 2.02 -1.52 5.67
CA ILE A 197 2.06 -0.26 6.44
C ILE A 197 1.55 -0.50 7.86
N SER A 198 0.37 -1.09 7.97
CA SER A 198 -0.31 -1.36 9.24
C SER A 198 0.49 -2.30 10.14
N TRP A 199 1.02 -3.39 9.58
CA TRP A 199 1.82 -4.38 10.30
C TRP A 199 3.13 -3.81 10.82
N PHE A 200 3.80 -2.96 10.03
CA PHE A 200 5.01 -2.28 10.46
C PHE A 200 4.69 -1.32 11.60
N LEU A 201 3.79 -0.35 11.39
CA LEU A 201 3.50 0.70 12.37
C LEU A 201 2.91 0.16 13.68
N ALA A 202 2.06 -0.87 13.63
CA ALA A 202 1.50 -1.48 14.84
C ALA A 202 2.59 -2.09 15.74
N ARG A 203 3.66 -2.62 15.15
CA ARG A 203 4.78 -3.25 15.84
C ARG A 203 5.95 -2.31 16.11
N SER A 204 5.99 -1.14 15.49
CA SER A 204 7.06 -0.18 15.69
C SER A 204 6.98 0.47 17.07
N ALA A 205 8.14 0.67 17.68
CA ALA A 205 8.30 1.37 18.94
C ALA A 205 9.36 2.48 18.78
N PRO A 206 9.26 3.56 19.57
CA PRO A 206 10.31 4.59 19.59
C PRO A 206 11.64 4.02 20.13
N ASN A 207 12.76 4.67 19.84
CA ASN A 207 14.10 4.20 20.23
C ASN A 207 14.34 4.12 21.75
N ASP A 208 13.59 4.87 22.54
CA ASP A 208 13.57 4.88 24.00
C ASP A 208 12.49 3.95 24.59
N TYR A 209 11.94 3.05 23.77
CA TYR A 209 10.85 2.17 24.18
C TYR A 209 11.23 1.26 25.37
N GLU A 210 10.45 1.40 26.43
CA GLU A 210 10.37 0.42 27.51
C GLU A 210 9.25 -0.58 27.24
N LYS A 211 9.48 -1.85 27.58
CA LYS A 211 8.50 -2.92 27.34
C LYS A 211 7.16 -2.58 28.00
N GLU A 212 6.08 -2.69 27.24
CA GLU A 212 4.73 -2.47 27.75
C GLU A 212 4.39 -3.48 28.87
N ASN A 213 4.07 -2.97 30.06
CA ASN A 213 3.74 -3.78 31.24
C ASN A 213 2.31 -4.35 31.20
N LYS A 214 1.45 -3.83 30.32
CA LYS A 214 0.06 -4.29 30.15
C LYS A 214 -0.17 -4.71 28.72
N LEU A 215 -0.76 -5.89 28.54
CA LEU A 215 -1.13 -6.39 27.23
C LEU A 215 -2.27 -5.53 26.67
N ASN A 216 -2.04 -4.88 25.53
CA ASN A 216 -3.08 -4.13 24.83
C ASN A 216 -3.99 -5.11 24.04
N PRO A 217 -5.29 -5.22 24.37
CA PRO A 217 -6.16 -6.21 23.73
C PRO A 217 -6.36 -5.99 22.23
N LYS A 218 -6.39 -4.73 21.77
CA LYS A 218 -6.57 -4.40 20.34
C LYS A 218 -5.33 -4.73 19.54
N LEU A 219 -4.15 -4.34 20.02
CA LEU A 219 -2.88 -4.73 19.42
C LEU A 219 -2.73 -6.25 19.37
N THR A 220 -3.07 -6.93 20.47
CA THR A 220 -3.00 -8.40 20.56
C THR A 220 -3.92 -9.07 19.54
N ARG A 221 -5.17 -8.61 19.42
CA ARG A 221 -6.11 -9.11 18.42
C ARG A 221 -5.58 -8.86 17.01
N PHE A 222 -5.04 -7.67 16.74
CA PHE A 222 -4.46 -7.33 15.44
C PHE A 222 -3.30 -8.26 15.08
N ILE A 223 -2.32 -8.42 15.98
CA ILE A 223 -1.15 -9.26 15.72
C ILE A 223 -1.54 -10.72 15.55
N LYS A 224 -2.36 -11.28 16.45
CA LYS A 224 -2.85 -12.66 16.34
C LYS A 224 -3.63 -12.88 15.04
N GLY A 225 -4.48 -11.94 14.64
CA GLY A 225 -5.23 -12.03 13.39
C GLY A 225 -4.30 -12.02 12.16
N MET A 226 -3.32 -11.12 12.13
CA MET A 226 -2.35 -11.04 11.04
C MET A 226 -1.43 -12.27 10.97
N GLU A 227 -1.02 -12.85 12.10
CA GLU A 227 -0.14 -14.02 12.16
C GLU A 227 -0.86 -15.34 11.92
N ALA A 228 -2.09 -15.49 12.41
CA ALA A 228 -2.91 -16.69 12.22
C ALA A 228 -3.62 -16.73 10.86
N HIS A 229 -3.53 -15.66 10.07
CA HIS A 229 -4.18 -15.61 8.77
C HIS A 229 -3.61 -16.67 7.82
N TYR A 230 -4.48 -17.57 7.39
CA TYR A 230 -4.20 -18.58 6.39
C TYR A 230 -5.18 -18.43 5.21
N PRO A 231 -4.70 -18.12 4.01
CA PRO A 231 -5.54 -17.98 2.84
C PRO A 231 -6.28 -19.26 2.45
N SER A 232 -7.62 -19.22 2.52
CA SER A 232 -8.49 -20.32 2.15
C SER A 232 -9.90 -19.82 1.84
N ASN A 233 -10.61 -20.55 0.98
CA ASN A 233 -12.03 -20.31 0.72
C ASN A 233 -12.86 -20.66 1.96
N GLU A 234 -12.42 -21.64 2.75
CA GLU A 234 -13.19 -22.26 3.83
C GLU A 234 -13.11 -21.51 5.17
N THR A 235 -12.02 -20.80 5.42
CA THR A 235 -11.78 -20.12 6.71
C THR A 235 -12.06 -18.64 6.61
N ILE A 236 -12.73 -18.06 7.60
CA ILE A 236 -12.93 -16.61 7.68
C ILE A 236 -11.56 -15.92 7.76
N ASP A 237 -11.37 -14.87 6.96
CA ASP A 237 -10.16 -14.03 7.06
C ASP A 237 -10.25 -13.22 8.37
N PRO A 238 -9.36 -13.44 9.36
CA PRO A 238 -9.43 -12.79 10.66
C PRO A 238 -9.25 -11.26 10.57
N ARG A 239 -8.75 -10.76 9.44
CA ARG A 239 -8.58 -9.32 9.19
C ARG A 239 -9.88 -8.63 8.81
N ALA A 240 -10.90 -9.39 8.38
CA ALA A 240 -12.24 -8.86 8.11
C ALA A 240 -12.90 -8.24 9.35
N ASP A 241 -12.50 -8.68 10.55
CA ASP A 241 -12.98 -8.19 11.83
C ASP A 241 -12.27 -6.92 12.32
N PHE A 242 -11.24 -6.45 11.61
CA PHE A 242 -10.50 -5.28 12.04
C PHE A 242 -11.32 -4.01 11.79
N SER A 243 -11.45 -3.19 12.83
CA SER A 243 -12.17 -1.93 12.74
C SER A 243 -11.33 -0.89 11.99
N ALA A 244 -11.92 -0.23 11.00
CA ALA A 244 -11.30 0.89 10.30
C ALA A 244 -11.34 2.21 11.09
N THR A 245 -12.04 2.25 12.21
CA THR A 245 -12.21 3.50 12.98
C THR A 245 -10.91 4.05 13.55
N LEU A 246 -10.84 5.38 13.62
CA LEU A 246 -9.73 6.13 14.21
C LEU A 246 -9.38 5.64 15.63
N GLU A 247 -10.39 5.41 16.47
CA GLU A 247 -10.19 4.96 17.85
C GLU A 247 -9.60 3.55 17.93
N ALA A 248 -9.90 2.67 16.97
CA ALA A 248 -9.27 1.36 16.91
C ALA A 248 -7.78 1.49 16.58
N TRP A 249 -7.41 2.34 15.61
CA TRP A 249 -6.02 2.58 15.25
C TRP A 249 -5.22 3.25 16.35
N LYS A 250 -5.79 4.25 17.05
CA LYS A 250 -5.16 4.84 18.24
C LYS A 250 -4.86 3.81 19.33
N GLN A 251 -5.75 2.82 19.51
CA GLN A 251 -5.53 1.73 20.46
C GLN A 251 -4.52 0.70 19.96
N ILE A 252 -4.41 0.47 18.65
CA ILE A 252 -3.43 -0.48 18.10
C ILE A 252 -2.02 0.11 18.16
N LEU A 253 -1.83 1.38 17.80
CA LEU A 253 -0.52 2.01 17.69
C LEU A 253 0.14 2.30 19.04
N HIS A 254 1.46 2.48 19.02
CA HIS A 254 2.19 3.00 20.17
C HIS A 254 1.72 4.43 20.48
N PRO A 255 1.67 4.89 21.75
CA PRO A 255 1.29 6.27 22.10
C PRO A 255 2.04 7.36 21.32
N ARG A 256 3.34 7.16 21.03
CA ARG A 256 4.14 8.11 20.21
C ARG A 256 3.83 8.07 18.71
N LEU A 257 3.03 7.11 18.24
CA LEU A 257 2.60 6.97 16.84
C LEU A 257 1.11 7.26 16.65
N VAL A 258 0.36 7.63 17.69
CA VAL A 258 -1.10 7.86 17.58
C VAL A 258 -1.48 8.94 16.57
N ASP A 259 -0.56 9.87 16.30
CA ASP A 259 -0.73 10.92 15.30
C ASP A 259 -0.91 10.39 13.88
N VAL A 260 -0.39 9.19 13.57
CA VAL A 260 -0.60 8.56 12.24
C VAL A 260 -1.89 7.72 12.17
N ALA A 261 -2.64 7.61 13.27
CA ALA A 261 -3.90 6.87 13.30
C ALA A 261 -4.94 7.39 12.30
N PRO A 262 -5.13 8.71 12.08
CA PRO A 262 -6.05 9.22 11.05
C PRO A 262 -5.69 8.72 9.65
N MET A 263 -4.40 8.72 9.30
CA MET A 263 -3.92 8.19 8.02
C MET A 263 -4.30 6.71 7.87
N LEU A 264 -4.02 5.86 8.87
CA LEU A 264 -4.38 4.44 8.83
C LEU A 264 -5.89 4.20 8.79
N SER A 265 -6.67 5.01 9.52
CA SER A 265 -8.13 4.97 9.51
C SER A 265 -8.68 5.19 8.11
N GLU A 266 -8.29 6.30 7.46
CA GLU A 266 -8.75 6.65 6.13
C GLU A 266 -8.25 5.65 5.06
N MET A 267 -7.02 5.14 5.20
CA MET A 267 -6.51 4.08 4.31
C MET A 267 -7.34 2.80 4.45
N HIS A 268 -7.63 2.40 5.69
CA HIS A 268 -8.42 1.20 5.97
C HIS A 268 -9.84 1.38 5.42
N GLU A 269 -10.47 2.52 5.66
CA GLU A 269 -11.77 2.82 5.05
C GLU A 269 -11.72 2.69 3.53
N TYR A 270 -10.70 3.24 2.86
CA TYR A 270 -10.61 3.19 1.40
C TYR A 270 -10.39 1.78 0.83
N ILE A 271 -9.64 0.91 1.52
CA ILE A 271 -9.38 -0.46 1.05
C ILE A 271 -10.48 -1.45 1.45
N LEU A 272 -11.40 -1.06 2.35
CA LEU A 272 -12.49 -1.93 2.81
C LEU A 272 -13.45 -2.39 1.70
N PRO A 273 -13.95 -1.53 0.80
CA PRO A 273 -14.85 -1.92 -0.28
C PRO A 273 -14.25 -2.95 -1.22
N GLU A 274 -15.10 -3.80 -1.80
CA GLU A 274 -14.72 -4.66 -2.91
C GLU A 274 -14.82 -3.88 -4.23
N TRP A 275 -13.68 -3.35 -4.68
CA TRP A 275 -13.61 -2.57 -5.91
C TRP A 275 -13.86 -3.40 -7.17
N GLY A 276 -13.85 -4.73 -7.10
CA GLY A 276 -14.27 -5.60 -8.20
C GLY A 276 -15.72 -5.40 -8.66
N TYR A 277 -16.56 -4.75 -7.84
CA TYR A 277 -17.92 -4.32 -8.21
C TYR A 277 -17.98 -2.99 -8.99
N ARG A 278 -16.84 -2.36 -9.29
CA ARG A 278 -16.72 -1.10 -10.06
C ARG A 278 -15.82 -1.30 -11.28
N PRO A 279 -16.16 -2.21 -12.22
CA PRO A 279 -15.29 -2.54 -13.36
C PRO A 279 -14.98 -1.33 -14.26
N GLU A 280 -15.89 -0.36 -14.36
CA GLU A 280 -15.69 0.90 -15.08
C GLU A 280 -14.56 1.74 -14.45
N LEU A 281 -14.57 1.86 -13.12
CA LEU A 281 -13.51 2.55 -12.38
C LEU A 281 -12.18 1.84 -12.55
N ASN A 282 -12.16 0.51 -12.44
CA ASN A 282 -10.94 -0.27 -12.56
C ASN A 282 -10.38 -0.30 -13.99
N THR A 283 -11.21 0.00 -14.99
CA THR A 283 -10.79 0.09 -16.40
C THR A 283 -10.21 1.46 -16.71
N GLU A 284 -10.91 2.54 -16.33
CA GLU A 284 -10.50 3.90 -16.66
C GLU A 284 -9.47 4.47 -15.67
N TYR A 285 -9.57 4.09 -14.40
CA TYR A 285 -8.74 4.58 -13.30
C TYR A 285 -8.21 3.43 -12.43
N PRO A 286 -7.52 2.41 -13.00
CA PRO A 286 -7.05 1.22 -12.27
C PRO A 286 -6.18 1.53 -11.04
N GLU A 287 -5.52 2.69 -11.04
CA GLU A 287 -4.59 3.14 -10.00
C GLU A 287 -5.27 3.88 -8.83
N HIS A 288 -6.61 3.95 -8.79
CA HIS A 288 -7.36 4.75 -7.82
C HIS A 288 -7.01 4.42 -6.36
N ALA A 289 -6.77 3.14 -6.04
CA ALA A 289 -6.38 2.74 -4.70
C ALA A 289 -4.96 3.20 -4.33
N HIS A 290 -4.00 3.07 -5.24
CA HIS A 290 -2.65 3.62 -5.04
C HIS A 290 -2.67 5.14 -4.91
N GLU A 291 -3.47 5.82 -5.73
CA GLU A 291 -3.69 7.26 -5.64
C GLU A 291 -4.19 7.68 -4.25
N ALA A 292 -5.22 7.00 -3.72
CA ALA A 292 -5.75 7.26 -2.39
C ALA A 292 -4.69 7.08 -1.29
N LEU A 293 -3.94 5.98 -1.32
CA LEU A 293 -2.86 5.72 -0.35
C LEU A 293 -1.74 6.77 -0.47
N MET A 294 -1.31 7.12 -1.68
CA MET A 294 -0.27 8.12 -1.92
C MET A 294 -0.65 9.48 -1.35
N ARG A 295 -1.91 9.93 -1.52
CA ARG A 295 -2.40 11.18 -0.93
C ARG A 295 -2.31 11.15 0.60
N LEU A 296 -2.80 10.08 1.21
CA LEU A 296 -2.78 9.92 2.66
C LEU A 296 -1.34 9.90 3.22
N LEU A 297 -0.42 9.21 2.53
CA LEU A 297 1.01 9.21 2.86
C LEU A 297 1.62 10.60 2.71
N LEU A 298 1.36 11.29 1.60
CA LEU A 298 1.92 12.61 1.34
C LEU A 298 1.46 13.63 2.39
N ARG A 299 0.19 13.60 2.78
CA ARG A 299 -0.35 14.46 3.84
C ARG A 299 0.45 14.28 5.13
N GLU A 300 0.73 13.04 5.50
CA GLU A 300 1.48 12.71 6.71
C GLU A 300 2.97 13.04 6.60
N ILE A 301 3.59 12.80 5.45
CA ILE A 301 4.98 13.19 5.16
C ILE A 301 5.16 14.69 5.33
N VAL A 302 4.28 15.50 4.72
CA VAL A 302 4.34 16.96 4.80
C VAL A 302 4.10 17.44 6.23
N ARG A 303 3.17 16.81 6.97
CA ARG A 303 2.92 17.11 8.40
C ARG A 303 4.20 16.99 9.24
N ILE A 304 5.01 15.97 8.98
CA ILE A 304 6.29 15.73 9.66
C ILE A 304 7.41 16.64 9.10
N GLU A 305 7.35 17.01 7.81
CA GLU A 305 8.29 18.00 7.25
C GLU A 305 8.08 19.41 7.81
N ASP A 306 6.83 19.80 8.05
CA ASP A 306 6.47 21.10 8.65
C ASP A 306 6.83 21.16 10.14
N ASP A 307 6.83 20.03 10.84
CA ASP A 307 7.20 19.94 12.25
C ASP A 307 7.94 18.64 12.55
N LYS A 308 9.27 18.75 12.60
CA LYS A 308 10.20 17.63 12.80
C LYS A 308 10.08 16.96 14.16
N THR A 309 9.42 17.58 15.15
CA THR A 309 9.18 16.94 16.45
C THR A 309 8.21 15.77 16.36
N LYS A 310 7.45 15.68 15.26
CA LYS A 310 6.54 14.57 14.95
C LYS A 310 7.23 13.37 14.32
N ASP A 311 8.50 13.49 13.92
CA ASP A 311 9.25 12.35 13.41
C ASP A 311 9.65 11.43 14.57
N VAL A 312 9.31 10.16 14.46
CA VAL A 312 9.61 9.15 15.49
C VAL A 312 10.80 8.34 15.02
N VAL A 313 11.89 8.36 15.79
CA VAL A 313 13.03 7.45 15.60
C VAL A 313 12.64 6.09 16.14
N PHE A 314 12.71 5.06 15.30
CA PHE A 314 12.36 3.69 15.67
C PHE A 314 13.48 3.01 16.46
N ALA A 315 13.09 2.07 17.33
CA ALA A 315 14.03 1.18 17.98
C ALA A 315 14.71 0.25 16.95
N PRO A 316 16.05 0.11 16.95
CA PRO A 316 16.77 -0.71 15.97
C PRO A 316 16.37 -2.20 15.94
N LEU A 317 15.89 -2.72 17.06
CA LEU A 317 15.55 -4.14 17.27
C LEU A 317 14.23 -4.34 18.05
N GLY A 318 13.55 -3.25 18.42
CA GLY A 318 12.40 -3.27 19.31
C GLY A 318 11.10 -3.34 18.53
N THR A 319 10.73 -4.50 18.00
CA THR A 319 9.31 -4.76 17.76
C THR A 319 8.61 -4.74 19.13
N ARG A 320 7.48 -4.03 19.24
CA ARG A 320 6.61 -4.07 20.42
C ARG A 320 6.34 -5.51 20.78
N ASN A 321 7.03 -5.98 21.81
CA ASN A 321 7.04 -7.39 22.18
C ASN A 321 5.70 -7.72 22.83
N LEU A 322 4.85 -8.46 22.11
CA LEU A 322 3.66 -9.09 22.68
C LEU A 322 3.98 -10.38 23.47
N LEU A 323 5.26 -10.74 23.62
CA LEU A 323 5.67 -11.91 24.40
C LEU A 323 5.42 -11.66 25.90
N GLY A 324 4.24 -12.11 26.32
CA GLY A 324 3.89 -12.69 27.61
C GLY A 324 3.26 -14.05 27.37
#